data_AF-A0A5B8SVH8-F1
#
_entry.id   AF-A0A5B8SVH8-F1
#
_cell.length_a   1.000
_cell.length_b   1.000
_cell.length_c   1.000
_cell.angle_alpha   90.00
_cell.angle_beta   90.00
_cell.angle_gamma   90.00
#
_symmetry.space_group_name_H-M   'P 1'
#
loop_
_entity.id
_entity.type
_entity.pdbx_description
1 polymer ?
#
loop_
_entity_poly.entity_id
_entity_poly.type
_entity_poly.pdbx_seq_one_letter_code
_entity_poly.pdbx_strand_id
1 'polypeptide(L)'
;MLLWATGLQADEDDLVLIANPSVETHQLNRDTARAMFAMRQRTWPDGQAARVFVLPNDDQSHERFVKQFLNVYPHQLQMAWDRVVFSGTGQAPTQVDTEAQMLEQVASTPGGIGYIEKKHLDDRVNVIPLD
;
A
#
# COMPACT_ATOMS: atom_id res chain seq x y z
N MET A 1 -32.63 33.59 -3.45
CA MET A 1 -31.21 33.38 -3.81
C MET A 1 -30.63 32.46 -2.75
N LEU A 2 -30.72 31.14 -2.96
CA LEU A 2 -30.23 30.13 -2.02
C LEU A 2 -28.82 29.72 -2.45
N LEU A 3 -27.84 30.11 -1.64
CA LEU A 3 -26.45 29.69 -1.79
C LEU A 3 -26.36 28.25 -1.32
N TRP A 4 -26.22 27.30 -2.25
CA TRP A 4 -25.76 25.97 -1.89
C TRP A 4 -24.26 26.11 -1.60
N ALA A 5 -23.89 25.92 -0.33
CA ALA A 5 -22.51 25.65 0.02
C ALA A 5 -22.15 24.33 -0.66
N THR A 6 -21.36 24.39 -1.74
CA THR A 6 -20.65 23.24 -2.28
C THR A 6 -19.72 22.77 -1.17
N GLY A 7 -20.13 21.74 -0.43
CA GLY A 7 -19.21 21.00 0.40
C GLY A 7 -18.08 20.52 -0.49
N LEU A 8 -16.84 20.83 -0.12
CA LEU A 8 -15.68 20.09 -0.60
C LEU A 8 -15.88 18.64 -0.14
N GLN A 9 -16.50 17.83 -0.99
CA GLN A 9 -16.38 16.40 -0.90
C GLN A 9 -14.91 16.12 -1.27
N ALA A 10 -14.03 16.00 -0.28
CA ALA A 10 -12.74 15.37 -0.52
C ALA A 10 -13.08 13.94 -0.97
N ASP A 11 -12.77 13.61 -2.23
CA ASP A 11 -13.06 12.29 -2.79
C ASP A 11 -12.48 11.21 -1.87
N GLU A 12 -13.34 10.42 -1.23
CA GLU A 12 -12.99 9.35 -0.28
C GLU A 12 -12.24 8.17 -0.93
N ASP A 13 -11.96 8.25 -2.25
CA ASP A 13 -11.40 7.17 -3.08
C ASP A 13 -10.05 7.50 -3.74
N ASP A 14 -9.37 8.58 -3.33
CA ASP A 14 -8.14 9.01 -4.02
C ASP A 14 -6.86 8.27 -3.59
N LEU A 15 -6.93 7.10 -2.95
CA LEU A 15 -5.73 6.30 -2.69
C LEU A 15 -5.30 5.53 -3.93
N VAL A 16 -3.99 5.40 -4.14
CA VAL A 16 -3.42 4.60 -5.23
C VAL A 16 -2.34 3.66 -4.69
N LEU A 17 -2.31 2.44 -5.22
CA LEU A 17 -1.21 1.51 -5.01
C LEU A 17 -0.07 1.87 -5.96
N ILE A 18 1.13 2.04 -5.41
CA ILE A 18 2.33 2.43 -6.14
C ILE A 18 3.41 1.36 -6.05
N ALA A 19 4.23 1.29 -7.08
CA ALA A 19 5.37 0.39 -7.16
C ALA A 19 6.60 1.09 -7.74
N ASN A 20 7.77 0.56 -7.44
CA ASN A 20 9.02 1.00 -8.03
C ASN A 20 9.00 0.84 -9.57
N PRO A 21 9.62 1.75 -10.35
CA PRO A 21 9.72 1.61 -11.81
C PRO A 21 10.38 0.31 -12.30
N SER A 22 11.16 -0.38 -11.45
CA SER A 22 11.78 -1.68 -11.76
C SER A 22 10.82 -2.86 -11.79
N VAL A 23 9.55 -2.66 -11.43
CA VAL A 23 8.53 -3.71 -11.38
C VAL A 23 7.85 -3.81 -12.75
N GLU A 24 7.92 -4.98 -13.38
CA GLU A 24 7.30 -5.24 -14.70
C GLU A 24 5.80 -5.58 -14.59
N THR A 25 5.37 -5.98 -13.40
CA THR A 25 3.95 -6.25 -13.13
C THR A 25 3.17 -4.93 -13.10
N HIS A 26 2.24 -4.76 -14.04
CA HIS A 26 1.45 -3.54 -14.18
C HIS A 26 0.06 -3.57 -13.53
N GLN A 27 -0.38 -4.73 -13.03
CA GLN A 27 -1.67 -4.91 -12.36
C GLN A 27 -1.55 -6.06 -11.36
N LEU A 28 -2.30 -5.98 -10.26
CA LEU A 28 -2.42 -7.08 -9.31
C LEU A 28 -3.89 -7.41 -9.08
N ASN A 29 -4.19 -8.69 -8.83
CA ASN A 29 -5.46 -9.02 -8.21
C ASN A 29 -5.42 -8.71 -6.71
N ARG A 30 -6.61 -8.47 -6.16
CA ARG A 30 -6.78 -8.17 -4.74
C ARG A 30 -6.19 -9.21 -3.79
N ASP A 31 -6.28 -10.50 -4.12
CA ASP A 31 -5.79 -11.57 -3.26
C ASP A 31 -4.26 -11.63 -3.24
N THR A 32 -3.59 -11.36 -4.37
CA THR A 32 -2.14 -11.22 -4.47
C THR A 32 -1.67 -10.00 -3.70
N ALA A 33 -2.32 -8.84 -3.88
CA ALA A 33 -2.00 -7.65 -3.08
C ALA A 33 -2.16 -7.95 -1.57
N ARG A 34 -3.27 -8.55 -1.15
CA ARG A 34 -3.48 -8.95 0.25
C ARG A 34 -2.38 -9.90 0.74
N ALA A 35 -1.99 -10.89 -0.06
CA ALA A 35 -0.94 -11.83 0.29
C ALA A 35 0.44 -11.16 0.44
N MET A 36 0.74 -10.17 -0.41
CA MET A 36 1.97 -9.38 -0.35
C MET A 36 2.00 -8.52 0.91
N PHE A 37 0.96 -7.73 1.18
CA PHE A 37 0.89 -6.88 2.36
C PHE A 37 0.79 -7.67 3.68
N ALA A 38 0.22 -8.88 3.66
CA ALA A 38 0.25 -9.81 4.79
C ALA A 38 1.58 -10.57 4.93
N MET A 39 2.59 -10.27 4.11
CA MET A 39 3.93 -10.91 4.10
C MET A 39 3.91 -12.43 3.85
N ARG A 40 2.81 -12.95 3.28
CA ARG A 40 2.65 -14.35 2.86
C ARG A 40 3.26 -14.62 1.48
N GLN A 41 3.26 -13.62 0.62
CA GLN A 41 3.93 -13.61 -0.67
C GLN A 41 4.99 -12.52 -0.67
N ARG A 42 6.25 -12.87 -0.93
CA ARG A 42 7.40 -11.94 -0.84
C ARG A 42 8.03 -11.66 -2.19
N THR A 43 7.33 -12.02 -3.25
CA THR A 43 7.75 -11.85 -4.64
C THR A 43 6.59 -11.29 -5.45
N TRP A 44 6.93 -10.47 -6.43
CA TRP A 44 6.05 -10.11 -7.53
C TRP A 44 5.70 -11.35 -8.38
N PRO A 45 4.63 -11.31 -9.19
CA PRO A 45 4.25 -12.41 -10.09
C PRO A 45 5.36 -12.87 -11.04
N ASP A 46 6.26 -11.96 -11.44
CA ASP A 46 7.44 -12.22 -12.25
C ASP A 46 8.62 -12.88 -11.48
N GLY A 47 8.49 -13.02 -10.15
CA GLY A 47 9.51 -13.59 -9.28
C GLY A 47 10.48 -12.57 -8.65
N GLN A 48 10.42 -11.29 -9.02
CA GLN A 48 11.22 -10.24 -8.39
C GLN A 48 10.88 -10.14 -6.90
N ALA A 49 11.88 -9.95 -6.03
CA ALA A 49 11.64 -9.78 -4.60
C ALA A 49 10.82 -8.51 -4.32
N ALA A 50 9.73 -8.66 -3.55
CA ALA A 50 8.88 -7.53 -3.17
C ALA A 50 9.37 -6.90 -1.85
N ARG A 51 9.42 -5.57 -1.82
CA ARG A 51 9.75 -4.77 -0.62
C ARG A 51 8.53 -3.95 -0.24
N VAL A 52 7.81 -4.40 0.79
CA VAL A 52 6.52 -3.83 1.19
C VAL A 52 6.76 -2.72 2.22
N PHE A 53 6.20 -1.54 1.93
CA PHE A 53 6.19 -0.40 2.83
C PHE A 53 4.76 -0.09 3.29
N VAL A 54 4.60 0.27 4.57
CA VAL A 54 3.30 0.57 5.19
C VAL A 54 3.39 1.81 6.08
N LEU A 55 2.30 2.55 6.21
CA LEU A 55 2.14 3.62 7.22
C LEU A 55 1.77 3.01 8.59
N PRO A 56 1.85 3.78 9.69
CA PRO A 56 1.44 3.33 11.02
C PRO A 56 -0.03 2.92 11.07
N ASN A 57 -0.40 2.05 12.03
CA ASN A 57 -1.77 1.52 12.12
C ASN A 57 -2.86 2.57 12.42
N ASP A 58 -2.47 3.69 13.05
CA ASP A 58 -3.34 4.83 13.38
C ASP A 58 -3.40 5.88 12.26
N ASP A 59 -2.69 5.66 11.16
CA ASP A 59 -2.76 6.50 9.97
C ASP A 59 -4.05 6.25 9.17
N GLN A 60 -4.72 7.33 8.80
CA GLN A 60 -6.00 7.27 8.08
C GLN A 60 -5.87 6.64 6.68
N SER A 61 -4.76 6.90 5.98
CA SER A 61 -4.47 6.30 4.68
C SER A 61 -4.19 4.80 4.82
N HIS A 62 -3.51 4.37 5.89
CA HIS A 62 -3.37 2.94 6.20
C HIS A 62 -4.72 2.27 6.42
N GLU A 63 -5.55 2.84 7.29
CA GLU A 63 -6.87 2.28 7.60
C GLU A 63 -7.74 2.13 6.34
N ARG A 64 -7.78 3.18 5.51
CA ARG A 64 -8.51 3.19 4.25
C ARG A 64 -7.95 2.17 3.26
N PHE A 65 -6.64 2.15 3.05
CA PHE A 65 -6.00 1.19 2.15
C PHE A 65 -6.32 -0.26 2.54
N VAL A 66 -6.14 -0.62 3.81
CA VAL A 66 -6.37 -2.00 4.27
C VAL A 66 -7.84 -2.41 4.09
N LYS A 67 -8.79 -1.53 4.39
CA LYS A 67 -10.22 -1.80 4.21
C LYS A 67 -10.65 -1.83 2.74
N GLN A 68 -10.29 -0.81 1.97
CA GLN A 68 -10.80 -0.60 0.61
C GLN A 68 -10.04 -1.40 -0.44
N PHE A 69 -8.72 -1.53 -0.32
CA PHE A 69 -7.87 -2.24 -1.29
C PHE A 69 -7.71 -3.69 -0.90
N LEU A 70 -7.40 -3.98 0.37
CA LEU A 70 -7.16 -5.36 0.80
C LEU A 70 -8.43 -6.08 1.25
N ASN A 71 -9.55 -5.39 1.48
CA ASN A 71 -10.80 -5.96 2.01
C ASN A 71 -10.58 -6.77 3.31
N VAL A 72 -9.76 -6.22 4.21
CA VAL A 72 -9.53 -6.72 5.57
C VAL A 72 -9.50 -5.53 6.54
N TYR A 73 -9.40 -5.78 7.84
CA TYR A 73 -9.23 -4.72 8.85
C TYR A 73 -7.76 -4.59 9.30
N PRO A 74 -7.29 -3.39 9.71
CA PRO A 74 -5.91 -3.18 10.16
C PRO A 74 -5.44 -4.17 11.23
N HIS A 75 -6.29 -4.48 12.22
CA HIS A 75 -5.96 -5.47 13.26
C HIS A 75 -5.71 -6.88 12.70
N GLN A 76 -6.41 -7.28 11.63
CA GLN A 76 -6.20 -8.59 11.00
C GLN A 76 -4.86 -8.64 10.27
N LEU A 77 -4.47 -7.53 9.65
CA LEU A 77 -3.18 -7.40 8.97
C LEU A 77 -2.04 -7.41 10.00
N GLN A 78 -2.18 -6.66 11.10
CA GLN A 78 -1.24 -6.69 12.23
C GLN A 78 -1.07 -8.10 12.80
N MET A 79 -2.17 -8.82 13.05
CA MET A 79 -2.11 -10.21 13.54
C MET A 79 -1.36 -11.14 12.57
N ALA A 80 -1.45 -10.91 11.26
CA ALA A 80 -0.69 -11.67 10.27
C ALA A 80 0.82 -11.41 10.41
N TRP A 81 1.21 -10.14 10.60
CA TRP A 81 2.61 -9.76 10.83
C TRP A 81 3.14 -10.34 12.13
N ASP A 82 2.40 -10.23 13.23
CA ASP A 82 2.75 -10.80 14.54
C ASP A 82 3.01 -12.30 14.43
N ARG A 83 2.14 -13.02 13.70
CA ARG A 83 2.31 -14.47 13.46
C ARG A 83 3.58 -14.79 12.68
N VAL A 84 3.92 -13.98 11.67
CA VAL A 84 5.14 -14.16 10.86
C VAL A 84 6.39 -13.93 11.72
N VAL A 85 6.39 -12.89 12.55
CA VAL A 85 7.51 -12.51 13.41
C VAL A 85 7.70 -13.52 14.55
N PHE A 86 6.65 -13.81 15.33
CA PHE A 86 6.75 -14.69 16.50
C PHE A 86 7.05 -16.15 16.15
N SER A 87 6.67 -16.60 14.96
CA SER A 87 7.05 -17.93 14.48
C SER A 87 8.46 -18.00 13.89
N GLY A 88 9.15 -16.86 13.73
CA GLY A 88 10.48 -16.79 13.10
C GLY A 88 10.46 -17.08 11.59
N THR A 89 9.28 -17.08 10.95
CA THR A 89 9.11 -17.42 9.53
C THR A 89 9.29 -16.22 8.60
N GLY A 90 9.49 -15.02 9.17
CA GLY A 90 9.86 -13.83 8.42
C GLY A 90 9.85 -12.57 9.25
N GLN A 91 9.71 -11.45 8.54
CA GLN A 91 9.69 -10.10 9.09
C GLN A 91 8.39 -9.41 8.70
N ALA A 92 7.97 -8.45 9.52
CA ALA A 92 6.90 -7.52 9.17
C ALA A 92 7.33 -6.61 7.98
N PRO A 93 6.38 -5.93 7.32
CA PRO A 93 6.70 -4.90 6.34
C PRO A 93 7.54 -3.77 6.95
N THR A 94 8.20 -2.98 6.11
CA THR A 94 8.91 -1.79 6.58
C THR A 94 7.91 -0.67 6.81
N GLN A 95 7.83 -0.17 8.05
CA GLN A 95 7.00 0.98 8.36
C GLN A 95 7.72 2.28 7.97
N VAL A 96 6.96 3.23 7.40
CA VAL A 96 7.38 4.62 7.14
C VAL A 96 6.40 5.57 7.83
N ASP A 97 6.84 6.78 8.17
CA ASP A 97 6.08 7.69 9.02
C ASP A 97 5.13 8.62 8.24
N THR A 98 5.38 8.82 6.94
CA THR A 98 4.61 9.75 6.10
C THR A 98 4.48 9.25 4.67
N GLU A 99 3.48 9.73 3.94
CA GLU A 99 3.31 9.43 2.51
C GLU A 99 4.48 9.98 1.65
N ALA A 100 5.10 11.09 2.05
CA ALA A 100 6.30 11.59 1.37
C ALA A 100 7.46 10.60 1.52
N GLN A 101 7.64 10.02 2.71
CA GLN A 101 8.63 8.97 2.95
C GLN A 101 8.26 7.67 2.24
N MET A 102 6.97 7.31 2.19
CA MET A 102 6.47 6.17 1.41
C MET A 102 6.89 6.29 -0.06
N LEU A 103 6.60 7.42 -0.70
CA LEU A 103 6.94 7.69 -2.08
C LEU A 103 8.46 7.57 -2.31
N GLU A 104 9.26 8.18 -1.44
CA GLU A 104 10.72 8.12 -1.53
C GLU A 104 11.25 6.68 -1.41
N GLN A 105 10.75 5.92 -0.43
CA GLN A 105 11.19 4.54 -0.20
C GLN A 105 10.78 3.62 -1.34
N VAL A 106 9.55 3.75 -1.85
CA VAL A 106 9.08 2.97 -3.01
C VAL A 106 9.88 3.33 -4.26
N ALA A 107 10.12 4.62 -4.54
CA ALA A 107 10.87 5.06 -5.72
C ALA A 107 12.34 4.65 -5.71
N SER A 108 12.97 4.58 -4.53
CA SER A 108 14.39 4.26 -4.38
C SER A 108 14.69 2.77 -4.16
N THR A 109 13.67 1.94 -3.92
CA THR A 109 13.85 0.51 -3.61
C THR A 109 13.34 -0.37 -4.76
N PRO A 110 14.23 -1.07 -5.49
CA PRO A 110 13.81 -2.05 -6.49
C PRO A 110 12.85 -3.09 -5.91
N GLY A 111 11.75 -3.35 -6.62
CA GLY A 111 10.66 -4.21 -6.15
C GLY A 111 9.81 -3.60 -5.02
N GLY A 112 9.98 -2.32 -4.72
CA GLY A 112 9.20 -1.57 -3.73
C GLY A 112 7.72 -1.50 -4.07
N ILE A 113 6.87 -1.65 -3.06
CA ILE A 113 5.41 -1.50 -3.15
C ILE A 113 4.88 -0.77 -1.92
N GLY A 114 3.93 0.13 -2.14
CA GLY A 114 3.29 0.93 -1.09
C GLY A 114 2.02 1.59 -1.62
N TYR A 115 1.50 2.55 -0.88
CA TYR A 115 0.28 3.28 -1.26
C TYR A 115 0.36 4.72 -0.76
N ILE A 116 -0.24 5.63 -1.50
CA ILE A 116 -0.30 7.07 -1.19
C ILE A 116 -1.62 7.64 -1.66
N GLU A 117 -1.99 8.81 -1.16
CA GLU A 117 -3.02 9.63 -1.79
C GLU A 117 -2.52 10.13 -3.15
N LYS A 118 -3.42 10.11 -4.14
CA LYS A 118 -3.16 10.48 -5.53
C LYS A 118 -2.64 11.90 -5.67
N LYS A 119 -2.98 12.81 -4.75
CA LYS A 119 -2.44 14.18 -4.70
C LYS A 119 -0.93 14.24 -4.45
N HIS A 120 -0.35 13.18 -3.90
CA HIS A 120 1.10 13.05 -3.66
C HIS A 120 1.81 12.23 -4.76
N LEU A 121 1.08 11.76 -5.77
CA LEU A 121 1.67 10.99 -6.87
C LEU A 121 2.59 11.85 -7.72
N ASP A 122 3.75 11.29 -8.09
CA ASP A 122 4.67 11.86 -9.07
C ASP A 122 5.24 10.78 -10.00
N ASP A 123 6.03 11.19 -10.99
CA ASP A 123 6.54 10.34 -12.07
C ASP A 123 7.65 9.35 -11.63
N ARG A 124 8.03 9.33 -10.35
CA ARG A 124 9.10 8.45 -9.83
C ARG A 124 8.61 7.04 -9.53
N VAL A 125 7.31 6.79 -9.59
CA VAL A 125 6.69 5.49 -9.28
C VAL A 125 5.65 5.12 -10.33
N ASN A 126 5.39 3.82 -10.47
CA ASN A 126 4.32 3.28 -11.30
C ASN A 126 3.06 3.08 -10.45
N VAL A 127 1.89 3.43 -10.98
CA VAL A 127 0.60 3.06 -10.37
C VAL A 127 0.25 1.63 -10.76
N ILE A 128 -0.17 0.82 -9.78
CA ILE A 128 -0.58 -0.58 -9.96
C ILE A 128 -2.08 -0.69 -9.66
N PRO A 129 -2.96 -0.78 -10.67
CA PRO A 129 -4.37 -1.02 -10.46
C PRO A 129 -4.62 -2.38 -9.78
N LEU A 130 -5.72 -2.46 -9.03
CA LEU A 130 -6.26 -3.74 -8.56
C LEU A 130 -7.39 -4.22 -9.48
N ASP A 131 -7.36 -5.49 -9.88
CA ASP A 131 -8.52 -6.18 -10.47
C ASP A 131 -9.51 -6.74 -9.42
#